data_AF-A0A093F1H7-F1
#
_entry.id   AF-A0A093F1H7-F1
#
_cell.length_a   1.000
_cell.length_b   1.000
_cell.length_c   1.000
_cell.angle_alpha   90.00
_cell.angle_beta   90.00
_cell.angle_gamma   90.00
#
_symmetry.space_group_name_H-M   'P 1'
#
loop_
_entity.id
_entity.type
_entity.pdbx_description
1 polymer ?
#
loop_
_entity_poly.entity_id
_entity_poly.type
_entity_poly.pdbx_seq_one_letter_code
_entity_poly.pdbx_strand_id
1 'polypeptide(L)'
;AAIFAVQMDDYLGGKPVQSREIQGYESTEFVAYFKGGIKYKAGGIASGFNHVVTNDLSAQRLLHIKGRRVVRATEVPLAWTSFNRGDCFIIDLG
;
A
#
# COMPACT_ATOMS: atom_id res chain seq x y z
N ALA A 1 -5.53 -13.72 -7.33
CA ALA A 1 -5.06 -12.61 -8.19
C ALA A 1 -4.78 -13.09 -9.62
N ALA A 2 -3.86 -14.04 -9.84
CA ALA A 2 -3.47 -14.46 -11.18
C ALA A 2 -4.62 -15.00 -12.05
N ILE A 3 -5.49 -15.88 -11.51
CA ILE A 3 -6.64 -16.42 -12.27
C ILE A 3 -7.56 -15.29 -12.77
N PHE A 4 -7.88 -14.33 -11.92
CA PHE A 4 -8.70 -13.18 -12.31
C PHE A 4 -8.01 -12.27 -13.33
N ALA A 5 -6.68 -12.11 -13.25
CA ALA A 5 -5.93 -11.35 -14.24
C ALA A 5 -6.02 -12.00 -15.63
N VAL A 6 -5.89 -13.33 -15.71
CA VAL A 6 -6.06 -14.10 -16.96
C VAL A 6 -7.49 -13.95 -17.49
N GLN A 7 -8.50 -14.15 -16.64
CA GLN A 7 -9.90 -14.00 -17.05
C GLN A 7 -10.22 -12.59 -17.56
N MET A 8 -9.63 -11.55 -16.95
CA MET A 8 -9.80 -10.17 -17.38
C MET A 8 -9.12 -9.88 -18.72
N ASP A 9 -7.94 -10.47 -18.95
CA ASP A 9 -7.22 -10.37 -20.22
C ASP A 9 -7.99 -11.06 -21.36
N ASP A 10 -8.49 -12.28 -21.12
CA ASP A 10 -9.36 -13.00 -22.05
C ASP A 10 -10.61 -12.19 -22.39
N TYR A 11 -11.26 -11.60 -21.37
CA TYR A 11 -12.43 -10.74 -21.56
C TYR A 11 -12.14 -9.50 -22.41
N LEU A 12 -10.94 -8.93 -22.28
CA LEU A 12 -10.48 -7.77 -23.06
C LEU A 12 -9.84 -8.16 -24.40
N GLY A 13 -9.89 -9.45 -24.76
CA GLY A 13 -9.42 -9.98 -26.03
C GLY A 13 -7.90 -10.02 -26.17
N GLY A 14 -7.16 -10.23 -25.07
CA GLY A 14 -5.71 -10.40 -25.06
C GLY A 14 -4.92 -9.15 -25.47
N LYS A 15 -5.56 -7.98 -25.46
CA LYS A 15 -4.93 -6.69 -25.77
C LYS A 15 -4.15 -6.07 -24.60
N PRO A 16 -4.59 -6.20 -23.34
CA PRO A 16 -3.85 -5.65 -22.20
C PRO A 16 -2.44 -6.23 -22.03
N VAL A 17 -1.55 -5.43 -21.44
CA VAL A 17 -0.25 -5.93 -20.96
C VAL A 17 -0.40 -6.29 -19.48
N GLN A 18 -0.01 -7.51 -19.12
CA GLN A 18 -0.06 -7.99 -17.74
C GLN A 18 1.27 -7.73 -17.02
N SER A 19 1.20 -7.20 -15.80
CA SER A 19 2.35 -7.01 -14.91
C SER A 19 2.09 -7.66 -13.55
N ARG A 20 3.13 -8.31 -12.99
CA ARG A 20 3.07 -8.89 -11.64
C ARG A 20 3.77 -7.95 -10.65
N GLU A 21 2.96 -7.31 -9.81
CA GLU A 21 3.45 -6.38 -8.81
C GLU A 21 3.65 -7.06 -7.44
N ILE A 22 4.79 -6.79 -6.81
CA ILE A 22 5.15 -7.32 -5.49
C ILE A 22 5.35 -6.13 -4.56
N GLN A 23 4.79 -6.19 -3.35
CA GLN A 23 4.94 -5.15 -2.34
C GLN A 23 6.41 -4.77 -2.12
N GLY A 24 6.73 -3.49 -2.30
CA GLY A 24 8.08 -2.94 -2.14
C GLY A 24 8.98 -3.06 -3.38
N TYR A 25 8.59 -3.86 -4.37
CA TYR A 25 9.32 -4.14 -5.61
C TYR A 25 8.44 -3.91 -6.84
N GLU A 26 7.49 -2.99 -6.75
CA GLU A 26 6.59 -2.68 -7.86
C GLU A 26 7.33 -2.03 -9.03
N SER A 27 6.81 -2.24 -10.23
CA SER A 27 7.30 -1.65 -11.46
C SER A 27 7.21 -0.12 -11.42
N THR A 28 8.09 0.54 -12.17
CA THR A 28 8.08 2.01 -12.28
C THR A 28 6.78 2.52 -12.88
N GLU A 29 6.18 1.75 -13.79
CA GLU A 29 4.90 2.06 -14.43
C GLU A 29 3.76 2.03 -13.42
N PHE A 30 3.68 0.98 -12.60
CA PHE A 30 2.65 0.86 -11.56
C PHE A 30 2.76 1.98 -10.54
N VAL A 31 3.97 2.23 -10.04
CA VAL A 31 4.21 3.28 -9.05
C VAL A 31 3.87 4.67 -9.59
N ALA A 32 4.10 4.91 -10.88
CA ALA A 32 3.84 6.21 -11.50
C ALA A 32 2.36 6.62 -11.46
N TYR A 33 1.43 5.68 -11.29
CA TYR A 33 0.00 5.98 -11.12
C TYR A 33 -0.31 6.67 -9.77
N PHE A 34 0.52 6.46 -8.74
CA PHE A 34 0.28 6.97 -7.39
C PHE A 34 1.19 8.15 -7.05
N LYS A 35 0.80 9.36 -7.48
CA LYS A 35 1.62 10.58 -7.26
C LYS A 35 1.85 10.92 -5.78
N GLY A 36 0.91 10.56 -4.90
CA GLY A 36 1.04 10.72 -3.45
C GLY A 36 1.87 9.62 -2.76
N GLY A 37 2.42 8.67 -3.52
CA GLY A 37 3.08 7.50 -2.98
C GLY A 37 2.12 6.36 -2.65
N ILE A 38 2.68 5.29 -2.11
CA ILE A 38 1.95 4.06 -1.78
C ILE A 38 1.84 3.91 -0.27
N LYS A 39 0.64 3.59 0.23
CA LYS A 39 0.38 3.29 1.64
C LYS A 39 0.15 1.79 1.82
N TYR A 40 1.04 1.10 2.53
CA TYR A 40 0.82 -0.28 2.95
C TYR A 40 0.16 -0.28 4.33
N LYS A 41 -1.07 -0.77 4.38
CA LYS A 41 -1.83 -0.92 5.62
C LYS A 41 -1.59 -2.32 6.19
N ALA A 42 -1.48 -2.42 7.50
CA ALA A 42 -1.40 -3.71 8.17
C ALA A 42 -2.79 -4.38 8.17
N GLY A 43 -2.82 -5.71 8.11
CA GLY A 43 -4.07 -6.49 8.04
C GLY A 43 -4.60 -6.68 6.61
N GLY A 44 -5.86 -7.09 6.50
CA GLY A 44 -6.53 -7.37 5.23
C GLY A 44 -7.90 -8.01 5.45
N ILE A 45 -8.40 -8.74 4.45
CA ILE A 45 -9.71 -9.41 4.51
C ILE A 45 -9.80 -10.33 5.73
N ALA A 46 -8.73 -11.08 6.02
CA ALA A 46 -8.67 -12.01 7.14
C ALA A 46 -8.79 -11.32 8.52
N SER A 47 -8.44 -10.04 8.61
CA SER A 47 -8.58 -9.24 9.83
C SER A 47 -9.80 -8.30 9.78
N GLY A 48 -10.74 -8.52 8.86
CA GLY A 48 -11.99 -7.77 8.74
C GLY A 48 -11.85 -6.35 8.18
N PHE A 49 -10.73 -6.00 7.55
CA PHE A 49 -10.59 -4.68 6.92
C PHE A 49 -11.52 -4.55 5.72
N ASN A 50 -12.36 -3.52 5.75
CA ASN A 50 -13.08 -3.01 4.59
C ASN A 50 -12.40 -1.73 4.08
N HIS A 51 -12.33 -1.55 2.76
CA HIS A 51 -11.82 -0.30 2.18
C HIS A 51 -12.76 0.90 2.45
N VAL A 52 -14.01 0.63 2.87
CA VAL A 52 -15.05 1.62 3.18
C VAL A 52 -14.95 2.06 4.64
N VAL A 53 -13.88 2.76 5.01
CA VAL A 53 -13.87 3.54 6.25
C VAL A 53 -13.39 4.94 5.90
N THR A 54 -14.34 5.79 5.53
CA THR A 54 -14.08 7.12 4.96
C THR A 54 -13.86 8.22 6.00
N ASN A 55 -14.00 7.95 7.30
CA ASN A 55 -13.75 8.90 8.39
C ASN A 55 -13.42 8.13 9.69
N ASP A 56 -12.30 7.39 9.69
CA ASP A 56 -11.87 6.69 10.90
C ASP A 56 -11.18 7.66 11.88
N LEU A 57 -11.98 8.44 12.59
CA LEU A 57 -11.53 9.30 13.70
C LEU A 57 -11.01 8.49 14.90
N SER A 58 -11.08 7.15 14.83
CA SER A 58 -10.54 6.23 15.85
C SER A 58 -9.23 5.56 15.44
N ALA A 59 -8.65 5.96 14.31
CA ALA A 59 -7.38 5.43 13.86
C ALA A 59 -6.31 5.61 14.95
N GLN A 60 -5.61 4.53 15.30
CA GLN A 60 -4.43 4.59 16.16
C GLN A 60 -3.32 3.78 15.50
N ARG A 61 -2.49 4.46 14.70
CA ARG A 61 -1.46 3.79 13.90
C ARG A 61 -0.20 4.62 13.73
N LEU A 62 0.89 3.92 13.43
CA LEU A 62 2.18 4.51 13.09
C LEU A 62 2.52 4.19 11.63
N LEU A 63 2.81 5.22 10.84
CA LEU A 63 3.28 5.08 9.47
C LEU A 63 4.76 5.43 9.39
N HIS A 64 5.57 4.47 8.95
CA HIS A 64 6.98 4.67 8.62
C HIS A 64 7.10 5.14 7.17
N ILE A 65 7.65 6.34 6.98
CA ILE A 65 7.79 6.98 5.67
C ILE A 65 9.21 6.78 5.16
N LYS A 66 9.34 6.09 4.02
CA LYS A 66 10.62 5.81 3.39
C LYS A 66 10.58 6.00 1.88
N GLY A 67 11.73 6.38 1.33
CA GLY A 67 11.97 6.48 -0.12
C GLY A 67 12.07 7.92 -0.62
N ARG A 68 13.03 8.15 -1.53
CA ARG A 68 13.32 9.48 -2.10
C ARG A 68 12.62 9.74 -3.43
N ARG A 69 12.61 8.73 -4.31
CA ARG A 69 11.95 8.82 -5.63
C ARG A 69 10.49 8.36 -5.56
N VAL A 70 10.25 7.32 -4.80
CA VAL A 70 8.94 6.72 -4.57
C VAL A 70 8.72 6.70 -3.08
N VAL A 71 7.80 7.54 -2.60
CA VAL A 71 7.46 7.61 -1.18
C VAL A 71 6.54 6.44 -0.85
N ARG A 72 6.90 5.69 0.18
CA ARG A 72 6.10 4.59 0.72
C ARG A 72 5.82 4.86 2.19
N ALA A 73 4.57 4.74 2.58
CA ALA A 73 4.10 4.81 3.96
C ALA A 73 3.71 3.40 4.41
N THR A 74 4.51 2.80 5.30
CA THR A 74 4.25 1.44 5.79
C THR A 74 3.70 1.52 7.20
N GLU A 75 2.55 0.91 7.44
CA GLU A 75 2.01 0.76 8.79
C GLU A 75 2.87 -0.20 9.61
N VAL A 76 3.33 0.27 10.77
CA VAL A 76 4.22 -0.43 11.69
C VAL A 76 3.61 -0.41 13.10
N PRO A 77 4.06 -1.28 14.02
CA PRO A 77 3.57 -1.24 15.41
C PRO A 77 3.72 0.14 16.03
N LEU A 78 2.68 0.63 16.70
CA LEU A 78 2.70 1.91 17.43
C LEU A 78 3.52 1.76 18.73
N ALA A 79 4.84 1.70 18.58
CA ALA A 79 5.79 1.52 19.67
C ALA A 79 7.12 2.20 19.34
N TRP A 80 7.86 2.62 20.38
CA TRP A 80 9.19 3.24 20.22
C TRP A 80 10.20 2.36 19.47
N THR A 81 10.05 1.05 19.54
CA THR A 81 10.89 0.08 18.83
C THR A 81 10.80 0.17 17.31
N SER A 82 9.72 0.76 16.77
CA SER A 82 9.54 1.00 15.33
C SER A 82 10.31 2.22 14.83
N PHE A 83 10.71 3.14 15.72
CA PHE A 83 11.35 4.40 15.35
C PHE A 83 12.84 4.24 15.10
N ASN A 84 13.37 5.13 14.26
CA ASN A 84 14.81 5.31 14.09
C ASN A 84 15.13 6.79 13.84
N ARG A 85 16.41 7.18 13.91
CA ARG A 85 16.84 8.59 13.78
C ARG A 85 16.95 9.08 12.33
N GLY A 86 16.90 8.18 11.34
CA GLY A 86 17.21 8.49 9.93
C GLY A 86 15.99 8.61 9.02
N ASP A 87 14.82 8.19 9.48
CA ASP A 87 13.58 8.18 8.71
C ASP A 87 12.50 9.07 9.35
N CYS A 88 11.45 9.36 8.59
CA CYS A 88 10.29 10.11 9.06
C CYS A 88 9.14 9.17 9.45
N PHE A 89 8.34 9.58 10.43
CA PHE A 89 7.20 8.82 10.93
C PHE A 89 5.98 9.72 11.08
N ILE A 90 4.79 9.18 10.81
CA ILE A 90 3.51 9.85 11.03
C ILE A 90 2.73 9.04 12.06
N ILE A 91 2.43 9.66 13.19
CA ILE A 91 1.49 9.12 14.17
C ILE A 91 0.10 9.64 13.79
N ASP A 92 -0.81 8.73 13.49
CA ASP A 92 -2.17 9.03 13.07
C ASP A 92 -3.12 8.56 14.19
N LEU A 93 -3.81 9.53 14.80
CA LEU A 93 -4.68 9.35 15.97
C LEU A 93 -6.15 9.74 15.68
N GLY A 94 -6.53 9.86 14.41
CA GLY A 94 -7.86 10.32 13.97
C GLY A 94 -7.82 11.61 13.16
#